data_AF-A2SMN5-F1
#
_entry.id   AF-A2SMN5-F1
#
_cell.length_a   1.000
_cell.length_b   1.000
_cell.length_c   1.000
_cell.angle_alpha   90.00
_cell.angle_beta   90.00
_cell.angle_gamma   90.00
#
_symmetry.space_group_name_H-M   'P 1'
#
loop_
_entity.id
_entity.type
_entity.pdbx_description
1 polymer ?
#
loop_
_entity_poly.entity_id
_entity_poly.type
_entity_poly.pdbx_seq_one_letter_code
_entity_poly.pdbx_strand_id
1 'polypeptide(L)'
;MTDGAPNPDSQLQPTDRPGDQPTEVSVSSGSRAKKAAPKASAKPTRSEQLFERFAHRARYVGDEETKRLKTQAKTVATGIRRLRDSFEKLMTAKQLDALTLAVRTLHELAEEADQASVIARKAKVDHDAEQLRLRREKADRIAEKRWGPIDDPTRKGGFLDEVHALVNFVDLRVNGASLKELEELFGGRHFQFDMEGGYTGPQLMRMLEQYEREPTAARLVDMRRRAAEYLGSLHQNRHLNQVNLQDYEAWSAKRRAAMPDLASIRTGRPAPEGQGS
;
A
#
# COMPACT_ATOMS: atom_id res chain seq x y z
N MET A 1 -59.67 -33.60 13.05
CA MET A 1 -59.08 -33.64 14.40
C MET A 1 -57.61 -33.27 14.20
N THR A 2 -57.15 -32.05 14.44
CA THR A 2 -57.47 -31.05 15.47
C THR A 2 -57.64 -29.63 14.89
N ASP A 3 -58.46 -28.86 15.59
CA ASP A 3 -58.70 -27.41 15.58
C ASP A 3 -57.39 -26.58 15.66
N GLY A 4 -57.29 -25.27 15.40
CA GLY A 4 -58.24 -24.16 15.29
C GLY A 4 -57.42 -22.85 15.23
N ALA A 5 -58.02 -21.81 14.66
CA ALA A 5 -57.52 -20.46 14.29
C ALA A 5 -56.96 -19.60 15.47
N PRO A 6 -56.56 -18.29 15.35
CA PRO A 6 -56.74 -17.35 14.22
C PRO A 6 -55.62 -16.32 13.91
N ASN A 7 -55.86 -15.59 12.82
CA ASN A 7 -55.23 -14.35 12.35
C ASN A 7 -55.59 -13.14 13.26
N PRO A 8 -54.81 -12.04 13.23
CA PRO A 8 -55.46 -10.78 12.84
C PRO A 8 -54.59 -9.81 12.03
N ASP A 9 -55.27 -9.18 11.05
CA ASP A 9 -55.19 -7.77 10.66
C ASP A 9 -53.85 -7.03 10.70
N SER A 10 -53.36 -6.68 9.51
CA SER A 10 -53.00 -5.29 9.20
C SER A 10 -53.20 -5.04 7.70
N GLN A 11 -54.42 -4.59 7.38
CA GLN A 11 -54.67 -3.77 6.20
C GLN A 11 -54.01 -2.41 6.43
N LEU A 12 -53.38 -1.83 5.41
CA LEU A 12 -53.59 -0.43 5.02
C LEU A 12 -53.16 -0.24 3.55
N GLN A 13 -54.00 0.52 2.86
CA GLN A 13 -54.18 0.62 1.41
C GLN A 13 -53.15 1.53 0.69
N PRO A 14 -53.12 1.48 -0.66
CA PRO A 14 -52.34 2.38 -1.51
C PRO A 14 -53.05 3.72 -1.73
N THR A 15 -52.29 4.82 -1.84
CA THR A 15 -52.82 6.13 -2.28
C THR A 15 -52.29 6.51 -3.65
N ASP A 16 -53.24 6.81 -4.54
CA ASP A 16 -53.10 7.36 -5.88
C ASP A 16 -52.53 8.79 -5.94
N ARG A 17 -51.72 9.05 -6.99
CA ARG A 17 -51.57 10.18 -7.97
C ARG A 17 -52.04 11.62 -7.61
N PRO A 18 -51.64 12.74 -8.29
CA PRO A 18 -51.09 12.95 -9.66
C PRO A 18 -49.89 13.95 -9.72
N GLY A 19 -49.13 14.23 -10.81
CA GLY A 19 -49.45 14.91 -12.08
C GLY A 19 -48.83 16.33 -12.14
N ASP A 20 -48.06 16.63 -13.21
CA ASP A 20 -47.73 17.94 -13.85
C ASP A 20 -47.22 19.13 -12.97
N GLN A 21 -46.29 20.03 -13.32
CA GLN A 21 -45.54 20.42 -14.51
C GLN A 21 -44.46 21.46 -14.05
N PRO A 22 -43.58 22.00 -14.93
CA PRO A 22 -42.34 22.68 -14.53
C PRO A 22 -42.54 24.15 -14.20
N THR A 23 -41.66 24.71 -13.35
CA THR A 23 -41.58 26.17 -13.15
C THR A 23 -40.19 26.65 -13.55
N GLU A 24 -40.10 27.31 -14.70
CA GLU A 24 -39.07 28.31 -14.97
C GLU A 24 -39.34 29.54 -14.11
N VAL A 25 -38.36 30.04 -13.33
CA VAL A 25 -38.22 31.49 -13.06
C VAL A 25 -36.74 31.85 -12.86
N SER A 26 -36.25 32.62 -13.83
CA SER A 26 -35.35 33.78 -13.77
C SER A 26 -34.11 33.83 -12.88
N VAL A 27 -33.02 34.04 -13.59
CA VAL A 27 -31.78 34.74 -13.23
C VAL A 27 -32.06 36.05 -12.49
N SER A 28 -31.42 36.24 -11.33
CA SER A 28 -31.19 37.57 -10.73
C SER A 28 -29.74 37.70 -10.28
N SER A 29 -29.04 38.59 -10.97
CA SER A 29 -27.69 39.06 -10.69
C SER A 29 -27.56 39.71 -9.31
N GLY A 30 -26.37 39.56 -8.72
CA GLY A 30 -25.73 40.62 -7.94
C GLY A 30 -25.99 40.64 -6.44
N SER A 31 -25.18 39.87 -5.69
CA SER A 31 -24.64 40.39 -4.43
C SER A 31 -23.27 39.78 -4.17
N ARG A 32 -22.28 40.66 -4.31
CA ARG A 32 -20.86 40.46 -4.13
C ARG A 32 -20.60 40.13 -2.66
N ALA A 33 -20.72 38.86 -2.29
CA ALA A 33 -20.26 38.38 -1.00
C ALA A 33 -18.75 38.62 -0.93
N LYS A 34 -18.36 39.61 -0.12
CA LYS A 34 -16.97 39.88 0.25
C LYS A 34 -16.32 38.55 0.64
N LYS A 35 -15.39 38.07 -0.18
CA LYS A 35 -14.41 37.06 0.21
C LYS A 35 -13.80 37.54 1.53
N ALA A 36 -14.21 36.94 2.64
CA ALA A 36 -13.48 37.07 3.88
C ALA A 36 -12.07 36.57 3.56
N ALA A 37 -11.09 37.48 3.70
CA ALA A 37 -9.69 37.13 3.66
C ALA A 37 -9.45 35.92 4.58
N PRO A 38 -8.55 34.98 4.20
CA PRO A 38 -8.20 33.89 5.09
C PRO A 38 -7.78 34.51 6.42
N LYS A 39 -8.53 34.21 7.48
CA LYS A 39 -8.21 34.63 8.84
C LYS A 39 -6.73 34.30 9.06
N ALA A 40 -5.99 35.32 9.48
CA ALA A 40 -4.58 35.25 9.81
C ALA A 40 -4.26 33.92 10.50
N SER A 41 -3.28 33.20 9.94
CA SER A 41 -2.73 31.96 10.45
C SER A 41 -2.68 31.99 11.98
N ALA A 42 -3.48 31.16 12.63
CA ALA A 42 -3.27 30.88 14.04
C ALA A 42 -1.80 30.51 14.22
N LYS A 43 -1.13 31.10 15.21
CA LYS A 43 0.25 30.71 15.52
C LYS A 43 0.25 29.19 15.69
N PRO A 44 1.13 28.46 15.00
CA PRO A 44 1.18 27.02 15.11
C PRO A 44 1.32 26.67 16.59
N THR A 45 0.49 25.75 17.06
CA THR A 45 0.56 25.24 18.43
C THR A 45 1.96 24.70 18.71
N ARG A 46 2.37 24.64 19.98
CA ARG A 46 3.71 24.13 20.36
C ARG A 46 3.96 22.73 19.76
N SER A 47 2.92 21.90 19.70
CA SER A 47 2.95 20.57 19.07
C SER A 47 3.09 20.61 17.55
N GLU A 48 2.45 21.56 16.86
CA GLU A 48 2.62 21.78 15.41
C GLU A 48 4.02 22.31 15.08
N GLN A 49 4.59 23.20 15.91
CA GLN A 49 5.97 23.67 15.74
C GLN A 49 6.99 22.53 15.96
N LEU A 50 6.73 21.65 16.92
CA LEU A 50 7.51 20.42 17.12
C LEU A 50 7.38 19.52 15.88
N PHE A 51 6.15 19.29 15.40
CA PHE A 51 5.92 18.50 14.20
C PHE A 51 6.66 19.07 12.98
N GLU A 52 6.54 20.36 12.68
CA GLU A 52 7.21 21.00 11.54
C GLU A 52 8.74 20.93 11.63
N ARG A 53 9.31 21.13 12.83
CA ARG A 53 10.77 21.03 13.07
C ARG A 53 11.32 19.64 12.76
N PHE A 54 10.57 18.59 13.06
CA PHE A 54 10.98 17.20 12.82
C PHE A 54 10.54 16.68 11.44
N ALA A 55 9.39 17.10 10.93
CA ALA A 55 8.83 16.68 9.64
C ALA A 55 9.65 17.19 8.46
N HIS A 56 10.17 18.43 8.51
CA HIS A 56 10.95 19.01 7.41
C HIS A 56 12.40 18.49 7.29
N ARG A 57 12.92 17.75 8.28
CA ARG A 57 14.30 17.24 8.27
C ARG A 57 14.43 15.72 8.23
N ALA A 58 13.33 14.98 8.38
CA ALA A 58 13.41 13.54 8.53
C ALA A 58 13.06 12.79 7.23
N ARG A 59 14.10 12.43 6.46
CA ARG A 59 14.23 11.00 6.12
C ARG A 59 14.42 10.28 7.45
N TYR A 60 13.31 9.97 8.14
CA TYR A 60 13.21 9.37 9.47
C TYR A 60 14.50 9.48 10.30
N VAL A 61 14.75 10.68 10.83
CA VAL A 61 15.75 10.88 11.89
C VAL A 61 15.37 9.92 13.01
N GLY A 62 16.17 8.86 13.14
CA GLY A 62 15.76 7.61 13.75
C GLY A 62 15.34 7.78 15.20
N ASP A 63 14.43 6.92 15.64
CA ASP A 63 14.01 6.75 17.03
C ASP A 63 15.22 6.82 18.01
N GLU A 64 16.36 6.29 17.58
CA GLU A 64 17.66 6.33 18.25
C GLU A 64 18.23 7.74 18.52
N GLU A 65 18.08 8.69 17.59
CA GLU A 65 18.56 10.06 17.78
C GLU A 65 17.71 10.79 18.82
N THR A 66 16.38 10.67 18.75
CA THR A 66 15.47 11.19 19.78
C THR A 66 15.72 10.57 21.15
N LYS A 67 15.94 9.24 21.23
CA LYS A 67 16.32 8.55 22.48
C LYS A 67 17.66 9.04 23.02
N ARG A 68 18.65 9.24 22.15
CA ARG A 68 19.97 9.76 22.52
C ARG A 68 19.86 11.17 23.09
N LEU A 69 19.16 12.07 22.40
CA LEU A 69 18.95 13.45 22.85
C LEU A 69 18.20 13.52 24.19
N LYS A 70 17.15 12.71 24.37
CA LYS A 70 16.45 12.55 25.66
C LYS A 70 17.40 12.11 26.77
N THR A 71 18.18 11.05 26.51
CA THR A 71 19.12 10.48 27.50
C THR A 71 20.18 11.51 27.88
N GLN A 72 20.70 12.24 26.90
CA GLN A 72 21.65 13.32 27.11
C GLN A 72 21.04 14.45 27.95
N ALA A 73 19.83 14.91 27.63
CA ALA A 73 19.14 15.96 28.40
C ALA A 73 18.92 15.54 29.86
N LYS A 74 18.45 14.31 30.11
CA LYS A 74 18.27 13.77 31.47
C LYS A 74 19.60 13.64 32.24
N THR A 75 20.66 13.23 31.55
CA THR A 75 22.00 13.07 32.15
C THR A 75 22.56 14.43 32.57
N VAL A 76 22.47 15.44 31.68
CA VAL A 76 22.92 16.80 31.98
C VAL A 76 22.09 17.42 33.10
N ALA A 77 20.75 17.25 33.09
CA ALA A 77 19.88 17.75 34.16
C ALA A 77 20.26 17.14 35.53
N THR A 78 20.59 15.85 35.56
CA THR A 78 21.03 15.16 36.78
C THR A 78 22.39 15.68 37.25
N GLY A 79 23.33 15.90 36.33
CA GLY A 79 24.64 16.48 36.63
C GLY A 79 24.54 17.89 37.20
N ILE A 80 23.72 18.76 36.60
CA ILE A 80 23.48 20.12 37.09
C ILE A 80 22.83 20.09 38.47
N ARG A 81 21.88 19.19 38.73
CA ARG A 81 21.27 19.03 40.06
C ARG A 81 22.31 18.66 41.12
N ARG A 82 23.18 17.67 40.82
CA ARG A 82 24.26 17.27 41.75
C ARG A 82 25.25 18.41 42.02
N LEU A 83 25.61 19.18 41.00
CA LEU A 83 26.46 20.36 41.16
C LEU A 83 25.80 21.43 42.04
N ARG A 84 24.51 21.73 41.79
CA ARG A 84 23.74 22.65 42.62
C ARG A 84 23.76 22.22 44.08
N ASP A 85 23.46 20.95 44.35
CA ASP A 85 23.39 20.41 45.72
C ASP A 85 24.77 20.41 46.40
N SER A 86 25.86 20.20 45.64
CA SER A 86 27.24 20.20 46.19
C SER A 86 27.77 21.60 46.50
N PHE A 87 27.31 22.62 45.77
CA PHE A 87 27.81 24.00 45.88
C PHE A 87 26.77 24.97 46.45
N GLU A 88 25.65 24.48 47.00
CA GLU A 88 24.53 25.29 47.48
C GLU A 88 24.96 26.40 48.45
N LYS A 89 25.88 26.08 49.37
CA LYS A 89 26.40 27.02 50.38
C LYS A 89 27.40 28.05 49.83
N LEU A 90 27.92 27.83 48.62
CA LEU A 90 28.96 28.63 47.99
C LEU A 90 28.42 29.49 46.83
N MET A 91 27.19 29.23 46.39
CA MET A 91 26.54 29.93 45.29
C MET A 91 25.62 31.03 45.78
N THR A 92 25.51 32.09 44.99
CA THR A 92 24.52 33.14 45.19
C THR A 92 23.12 32.62 44.82
N ALA A 93 22.08 33.23 45.40
CA ALA A 93 20.68 32.91 45.06
C ALA A 93 20.41 32.97 43.54
N LYS A 94 20.94 33.99 42.85
CA LYS A 94 20.80 34.11 41.39
C LYS A 94 21.42 32.94 40.61
N GLN A 95 22.54 32.40 41.07
CA GLN A 95 23.17 31.23 40.45
C GLN A 95 22.34 29.96 40.69
N LEU A 96 21.80 29.79 41.90
CA LEU A 96 20.90 28.67 42.22
C LEU A 96 19.61 28.71 41.40
N ASP A 97 19.04 29.89 41.19
CA ASP A 97 17.86 30.10 40.34
C ASP A 97 18.16 29.76 38.87
N ALA A 98 19.31 30.19 38.36
CA ALA A 98 19.74 29.89 36.99
C ALA A 98 19.94 28.37 36.77
N LEU A 99 20.56 27.66 37.72
CA LEU A 99 20.71 26.20 37.64
C LEU A 99 19.35 25.49 37.73
N THR A 100 18.44 25.98 38.56
CA THR A 100 17.08 25.42 38.67
C THR A 100 16.30 25.60 37.38
N LEU A 101 16.39 26.77 36.74
CA LEU A 101 15.79 27.03 35.43
C LEU A 101 16.41 26.16 34.33
N ALA A 102 17.73 25.97 34.34
CA ALA A 102 18.42 25.09 33.39
C ALA A 102 17.96 23.64 33.52
N VAL A 103 17.85 23.12 34.75
CA VAL A 103 17.31 21.77 35.01
C VAL A 103 15.88 21.65 34.50
N ARG A 104 15.02 22.64 34.77
CA ARG A 104 13.63 22.62 34.29
C ARG A 104 13.56 22.60 32.77
N THR A 105 14.32 23.47 32.11
CA THR A 105 14.39 23.54 30.64
C THR A 105 14.87 22.22 30.03
N LEU A 106 15.86 21.56 30.64
CA LEU A 106 16.34 20.26 30.16
C LEU A 106 15.32 19.13 30.34
N HIS A 107 14.51 19.17 31.41
CA HIS A 107 13.38 18.24 31.56
C HIS A 107 12.30 18.52 30.52
N GLU A 108 11.93 19.79 30.29
CA GLU A 108 10.97 20.17 29.24
C GLU A 108 11.44 19.69 27.85
N LEU A 109 12.73 19.86 27.52
CA LEU A 109 13.31 19.36 26.27
C LEU A 109 13.28 17.83 26.17
N ALA A 110 13.46 17.11 27.29
CA ALA A 110 13.39 15.65 27.30
C ALA A 110 11.96 15.15 27.04
N GLU A 111 10.96 15.82 27.61
CA GLU A 111 9.54 15.51 27.37
C GLU A 111 9.12 15.87 25.92
N GLU A 112 9.61 16.98 25.38
CA GLU A 112 9.39 17.34 23.97
C GLU A 112 10.01 16.31 23.01
N ALA A 113 11.19 15.78 23.32
CA ALA A 113 11.80 14.71 22.54
C ALA A 113 10.97 13.42 22.56
N ASP A 114 10.33 13.10 23.68
CA ASP A 114 9.40 11.97 23.79
C ASP A 114 8.15 12.19 22.94
N GLN A 115 7.53 13.37 23.03
CA GLN A 115 6.37 13.71 22.22
C GLN A 115 6.68 13.68 20.71
N ALA A 116 7.85 14.19 20.32
CA ALA A 116 8.31 14.14 18.94
C ALA A 116 8.47 12.70 18.43
N SER A 117 9.03 11.79 19.24
CA SER A 117 9.15 10.37 18.88
C SER A 117 7.78 9.71 18.64
N VAL A 118 6.80 9.98 19.52
CA VAL A 118 5.44 9.44 19.37
C VAL A 118 4.78 9.94 18.09
N ILE A 119 4.86 11.25 17.81
CA ILE A 119 4.27 11.83 16.61
C ILE A 119 4.97 11.30 15.35
N ALA A 120 6.30 11.18 15.35
CA ALA A 120 7.05 10.63 14.23
C ALA A 120 6.68 9.16 13.95
N ARG A 121 6.51 8.33 14.98
CA ARG A 121 6.04 6.94 14.82
C ARG A 121 4.65 6.88 14.22
N LYS A 122 3.73 7.72 14.69
CA LYS A 122 2.36 7.78 14.14
C LYS A 122 2.40 8.21 12.67
N ALA A 123 3.13 9.27 12.34
CA ALA A 123 3.30 9.73 10.97
C ALA A 123 3.91 8.66 10.06
N LYS A 124 4.80 7.80 10.59
CA LYS A 124 5.32 6.63 9.88
C LYS A 124 4.25 5.62 9.55
N VAL A 125 3.48 5.22 10.54
CA VAL A 125 2.40 4.25 10.34
C VAL A 125 1.40 4.79 9.33
N ASP A 126 1.02 6.06 9.44
CA ASP A 126 0.10 6.71 8.52
C ASP A 126 0.67 6.80 7.09
N HIS A 127 1.96 7.15 6.97
CA HIS A 127 2.64 7.21 5.67
C HIS A 127 2.78 5.81 5.04
N ASP A 128 3.21 4.81 5.79
CA ASP A 128 3.36 3.43 5.32
C ASP A 128 1.99 2.85 4.92
N ALA A 129 0.93 3.16 5.67
CA ALA A 129 -0.44 2.77 5.34
C ALA A 129 -0.92 3.45 4.05
N GLU A 130 -0.64 4.73 3.86
CA GLU A 130 -1.00 5.47 2.65
C GLU A 130 -0.22 4.96 1.42
N GLN A 131 1.09 4.70 1.57
CA GLN A 131 1.89 4.08 0.51
C GLN A 131 1.35 2.69 0.14
N LEU A 132 0.97 1.88 1.13
CA LEU A 132 0.36 0.58 0.89
C LEU A 132 -0.99 0.71 0.17
N ARG A 133 -1.82 1.70 0.54
CA ARG A 133 -3.10 1.99 -0.11
C ARG A 133 -2.90 2.35 -1.58
N LEU A 134 -2.03 3.33 -1.86
CA LEU A 134 -1.72 3.77 -3.22
C LEU A 134 -1.15 2.64 -4.08
N ARG A 135 -0.28 1.81 -3.51
CA ARG A 135 0.26 0.61 -4.17
C ARG A 135 -0.86 -0.37 -4.53
N ARG A 136 -1.76 -0.69 -3.59
CA ARG A 136 -2.90 -1.58 -3.83
C ARG A 136 -3.83 -1.03 -4.91
N GLU A 137 -4.16 0.26 -4.87
CA GLU A 137 -5.00 0.91 -5.89
C GLU A 137 -4.35 0.90 -7.27
N LYS A 138 -3.03 1.02 -7.36
CA LYS A 138 -2.30 0.86 -8.62
C LYS A 138 -2.37 -0.58 -9.13
N ALA A 139 -2.14 -1.56 -8.25
CA ALA A 139 -2.22 -2.98 -8.58
C ALA A 139 -3.64 -3.36 -9.02
N ASP A 140 -4.67 -2.91 -8.31
CA ASP A 140 -6.08 -3.16 -8.65
C ASP A 140 -6.44 -2.59 -10.03
N ARG A 141 -5.94 -1.39 -10.37
CA ARG A 141 -6.12 -0.80 -11.71
C ARG A 141 -5.45 -1.61 -12.82
N ILE A 142 -4.22 -2.09 -12.59
CA ILE A 142 -3.51 -2.95 -13.56
C ILE A 142 -4.24 -4.28 -13.72
N ALA A 143 -4.67 -4.88 -12.61
CA ALA A 143 -5.41 -6.14 -12.59
C ALA A 143 -6.75 -6.04 -13.34
N GLU A 144 -7.47 -4.93 -13.15
CA GLU A 144 -8.72 -4.67 -13.85
C GLU A 144 -8.51 -4.49 -15.34
N LYS A 145 -7.47 -3.75 -15.73
CA LYS A 145 -7.12 -3.56 -17.13
C LYS A 145 -6.69 -4.87 -17.82
N ARG A 146 -5.98 -5.75 -17.12
CA ARG A 146 -5.41 -6.98 -17.72
C ARG A 146 -6.40 -8.15 -17.75
N TRP A 147 -7.11 -8.37 -16.65
CA TRP A 147 -7.94 -9.58 -16.48
C TRP A 147 -9.44 -9.29 -16.36
N GLY A 148 -9.83 -8.04 -16.08
CA GLY A 148 -11.20 -7.69 -15.73
C GLY A 148 -11.73 -8.49 -14.53
N PRO A 149 -13.06 -8.52 -14.31
CA PRO A 149 -13.67 -9.32 -13.26
C PRO A 149 -13.49 -10.82 -13.53
N ILE A 150 -13.02 -11.55 -12.52
CA ILE A 150 -12.72 -12.98 -12.56
C ILE A 150 -13.88 -13.75 -11.91
N ASP A 151 -15.07 -13.63 -12.51
CA ASP A 151 -16.31 -14.12 -11.92
C ASP A 151 -16.70 -15.51 -12.45
N ASP A 152 -16.17 -15.90 -13.63
CA ASP A 152 -16.45 -17.20 -14.26
C ASP A 152 -15.21 -18.14 -14.32
N PRO A 153 -15.42 -19.47 -14.38
CA PRO A 153 -14.35 -20.46 -14.40
C PRO A 153 -13.36 -20.33 -15.57
N THR A 154 -13.81 -19.87 -16.74
CA THR A 154 -12.95 -19.75 -17.93
C THR A 154 -11.98 -18.58 -17.80
N ARG A 155 -12.47 -17.41 -17.36
CA ARG A 155 -11.61 -16.26 -17.04
C ARG A 155 -10.65 -16.57 -15.90
N LYS A 156 -11.13 -17.30 -14.90
CA LYS A 156 -10.30 -17.80 -13.80
C LYS A 156 -9.18 -18.73 -14.29
N GLY A 157 -9.49 -19.65 -15.21
CA GLY A 157 -8.50 -20.52 -15.84
C GLY A 157 -7.42 -19.72 -16.57
N GLY A 158 -7.83 -18.80 -17.46
CA GLY A 158 -6.88 -17.95 -18.19
C GLY A 158 -6.01 -17.07 -17.30
N PHE A 159 -6.57 -16.54 -16.21
CA PHE A 159 -5.79 -15.81 -15.20
C PHE A 159 -4.73 -16.70 -14.53
N LEU A 160 -5.11 -17.90 -14.08
CA LEU A 160 -4.18 -18.82 -13.42
C LEU A 160 -3.04 -19.24 -14.36
N ASP A 161 -3.35 -19.53 -15.62
CA ASP A 161 -2.34 -19.85 -16.65
C ASP A 161 -1.35 -18.70 -16.84
N GLU A 162 -1.84 -17.45 -16.86
CA GLU A 162 -0.98 -16.28 -16.94
C GLU A 162 -0.13 -16.08 -15.68
N VAL A 163 -0.66 -16.37 -14.50
CA VAL A 163 0.11 -16.36 -13.24
C VAL A 163 1.23 -17.40 -13.28
N HIS A 164 0.97 -18.63 -13.72
CA HIS A 164 2.03 -19.63 -13.91
C HIS A 164 3.09 -19.14 -14.90
N ALA A 165 2.69 -18.52 -16.00
CA ALA A 165 3.61 -17.93 -16.97
C ALA A 165 4.45 -16.80 -16.37
N LEU A 166 3.84 -15.90 -15.58
CA LEU A 166 4.55 -14.82 -14.88
C LEU A 166 5.54 -15.35 -13.85
N VAL A 167 5.15 -16.36 -13.08
CA VAL A 167 6.05 -17.02 -12.12
C VAL A 167 7.24 -17.63 -12.85
N ASN A 168 7.01 -18.37 -13.93
CA ASN A 168 8.09 -18.96 -14.72
C ASN A 168 8.99 -17.92 -15.38
N PHE A 169 8.44 -16.79 -15.83
CA PHE A 169 9.20 -15.71 -16.45
C PHE A 169 10.04 -14.91 -15.45
N VAL A 170 9.55 -14.73 -14.21
CA VAL A 170 10.24 -13.93 -13.20
C VAL A 170 11.13 -14.77 -12.28
N ASP A 171 10.80 -16.05 -12.05
CA ASP A 171 11.58 -16.97 -11.20
C ASP A 171 12.61 -17.79 -12.00
N LEU A 172 13.42 -17.08 -12.78
CA LEU A 172 14.43 -17.65 -13.67
C LEU A 172 15.61 -18.33 -12.97
N ARG A 173 15.58 -18.40 -11.63
CA ARG A 173 16.58 -19.09 -10.82
C ARG A 173 16.42 -20.61 -10.84
N VAL A 174 15.23 -21.14 -11.15
CA VAL A 174 14.91 -22.55 -10.88
C VAL A 174 14.93 -23.42 -12.15
N ASN A 175 14.86 -22.84 -13.34
CA ASN A 175 14.68 -23.61 -14.58
C ASN A 175 15.68 -23.19 -15.68
N GLY A 176 16.86 -23.82 -15.71
CA GLY A 176 17.95 -23.48 -16.63
C GLY A 176 17.59 -23.54 -18.13
N ALA A 177 16.56 -24.31 -18.50
CA ALA A 177 16.02 -24.32 -19.86
C ALA A 177 15.32 -23.00 -20.23
N SER A 178 14.65 -22.36 -19.26
CA SER A 178 13.98 -21.07 -19.47
C SER A 178 14.99 -19.93 -19.50
N LEU A 179 16.08 -20.00 -18.72
CA LEU A 179 17.15 -19.00 -18.76
C LEU A 179 17.84 -18.96 -20.13
N LYS A 180 18.24 -20.11 -20.68
CA LYS A 180 18.83 -20.20 -22.03
C LYS A 180 17.91 -19.67 -23.12
N GLU A 181 16.64 -20.05 -23.09
CA GLU A 181 15.64 -19.58 -24.06
C GLU A 181 15.49 -18.05 -24.01
N LEU A 182 15.57 -17.45 -22.82
CA LEU A 182 15.48 -16.02 -22.65
C LEU A 182 16.78 -15.30 -23.02
N GLU A 183 17.95 -15.89 -22.77
CA GLU A 183 19.24 -15.38 -23.26
C GLU A 183 19.29 -15.35 -24.79
N GLU A 184 18.76 -16.38 -25.45
CA GLU A 184 18.60 -16.45 -26.91
C GLU A 184 17.60 -15.41 -27.44
N LEU A 185 16.46 -15.22 -26.77
CA LEU A 185 15.43 -14.28 -27.19
C LEU A 185 15.81 -12.81 -26.93
N PHE A 186 16.57 -12.56 -25.87
CA PHE A 186 16.76 -11.20 -25.34
C PHE A 186 18.21 -10.72 -25.30
N GLY A 187 19.18 -11.52 -25.76
CA GLY A 187 20.51 -11.06 -26.12
C GLY A 187 21.35 -10.55 -24.94
N GLY A 188 21.44 -11.31 -23.86
CA GLY A 188 22.28 -10.99 -22.70
C GLY A 188 21.77 -9.86 -21.79
N ARG A 189 20.48 -9.49 -21.90
CA ARG A 189 19.82 -8.55 -20.98
C ARG A 189 19.87 -9.06 -19.53
N HIS A 190 19.94 -8.12 -18.58
CA HIS A 190 19.92 -8.43 -17.16
C HIS A 190 18.48 -8.70 -16.68
N PHE A 191 18.30 -9.86 -16.06
CA PHE A 191 17.04 -10.30 -15.46
C PHE A 191 16.94 -9.87 -13.99
N GLN A 192 17.20 -8.60 -13.72
CA GLN A 192 16.99 -8.04 -12.39
C GLN A 192 15.55 -7.54 -12.27
N PHE A 193 14.80 -8.13 -11.35
CA PHE A 193 13.40 -7.79 -11.12
C PHE A 193 13.27 -6.96 -9.85
N ASP A 194 13.32 -5.64 -10.01
CA ASP A 194 13.11 -4.72 -8.90
C ASP A 194 11.61 -4.45 -8.73
N MET A 195 11.01 -5.11 -7.74
CA MET A 195 9.65 -4.83 -7.32
C MET A 195 9.60 -3.51 -6.56
N GLU A 196 8.58 -2.69 -6.85
CA GLU A 196 8.24 -1.55 -5.99
C GLU A 196 8.09 -2.07 -4.54
N GLY A 197 8.89 -1.54 -3.61
CA GLY A 197 8.91 -1.95 -2.20
C GLY A 197 9.91 -3.05 -1.79
N GLY A 198 10.89 -3.41 -2.63
CA GLY A 198 12.07 -4.17 -2.19
C GLY A 198 11.86 -5.67 -1.99
N TYR A 199 10.74 -6.23 -2.46
CA TYR A 199 10.50 -7.67 -2.43
C TYR A 199 11.22 -8.36 -3.60
N THR A 200 12.29 -9.10 -3.33
CA THR A 200 13.13 -9.77 -4.34
C THR A 200 12.87 -11.29 -4.46
N GLY A 201 11.73 -11.78 -3.96
CA GLY A 201 11.46 -13.22 -3.78
C GLY A 201 10.34 -13.80 -4.65
N PRO A 202 10.20 -15.15 -4.68
CA PRO A 202 9.13 -15.88 -5.37
C PRO A 202 7.82 -15.82 -4.57
N GLN A 203 7.35 -14.63 -4.22
CA GLN A 203 6.13 -14.47 -3.44
C GLN A 203 4.90 -14.88 -4.25
N LEU A 204 4.87 -14.57 -5.55
CA LEU A 204 3.79 -15.00 -6.42
C LEU A 204 3.69 -16.52 -6.54
N MET A 205 4.82 -17.23 -6.63
CA MET A 205 4.86 -18.71 -6.63
C MET A 205 4.26 -19.30 -5.34
N ARG A 206 4.68 -18.79 -4.18
CA ARG A 206 4.13 -19.24 -2.88
C ARG A 206 2.62 -18.98 -2.77
N MET A 207 2.15 -17.86 -3.29
CA MET A 207 0.71 -17.54 -3.30
C MET A 207 -0.07 -18.47 -4.22
N LEU A 208 0.51 -18.85 -5.37
CA LEU A 208 -0.06 -19.82 -6.30
C LEU A 208 -0.16 -21.21 -5.66
N GLU A 209 0.92 -21.71 -5.06
CA GLU A 209 0.91 -22.98 -4.33
C GLU A 209 -0.11 -23.00 -3.18
N GLN A 210 -0.22 -21.89 -2.44
CA GLN A 210 -1.23 -21.75 -1.39
C GLN A 210 -2.64 -21.76 -1.97
N TYR A 211 -2.86 -21.09 -3.09
CA TYR A 211 -4.15 -21.07 -3.77
C TYR A 211 -4.55 -22.46 -4.27
N GLU A 212 -3.62 -23.22 -4.85
CA GLU A 212 -3.85 -24.58 -5.34
C GLU A 212 -4.20 -25.55 -4.20
N ARG A 213 -3.59 -25.38 -3.01
CA ARG A 213 -3.91 -26.19 -1.82
C ARG A 213 -5.26 -25.83 -1.22
N GLU A 214 -5.62 -24.55 -1.20
CA GLU A 214 -6.86 -24.07 -0.58
C GLU A 214 -7.41 -22.87 -1.38
N PRO A 215 -8.27 -23.14 -2.38
CA PRO A 215 -8.73 -22.11 -3.30
C PRO A 215 -9.83 -21.26 -2.66
N THR A 216 -9.46 -20.09 -2.14
CA THR A 216 -10.40 -19.12 -1.56
C THR A 216 -10.47 -17.84 -2.38
N ALA A 217 -11.62 -17.14 -2.35
CA ALA A 217 -11.80 -15.87 -3.05
C ALA A 217 -10.79 -14.80 -2.59
N ALA A 218 -10.51 -14.74 -1.28
CA ALA A 218 -9.51 -13.81 -0.72
C ALA A 218 -8.11 -14.06 -1.30
N ARG A 219 -7.67 -15.33 -1.35
CA ARG A 219 -6.37 -15.69 -1.95
C ARG A 219 -6.30 -15.38 -3.44
N LEU A 220 -7.40 -15.56 -4.16
CA LEU A 220 -7.48 -15.21 -5.58
C LEU A 220 -7.29 -13.70 -5.78
N VAL A 221 -7.95 -12.86 -4.97
CA VAL A 221 -7.81 -11.40 -5.03
C VAL A 221 -6.38 -10.97 -4.69
N ASP A 222 -5.79 -11.54 -3.64
CA ASP A 222 -4.42 -11.20 -3.24
C ASP A 222 -3.40 -11.63 -4.31
N MET A 223 -3.58 -12.80 -4.91
CA MET A 223 -2.74 -13.27 -6.01
C MET A 223 -2.89 -12.40 -7.25
N ARG A 224 -4.12 -11.98 -7.58
CA ARG A 224 -4.41 -11.06 -8.69
C ARG A 224 -3.69 -9.72 -8.49
N ARG A 225 -3.75 -9.15 -7.29
CA ARG A 225 -2.99 -7.95 -6.92
C ARG A 225 -1.49 -8.16 -7.06
N ARG A 226 -0.97 -9.27 -6.53
CA ARG A 226 0.46 -9.57 -6.59
C ARG A 226 0.94 -9.72 -8.04
N ALA A 227 0.20 -10.44 -8.88
CA ALA A 227 0.52 -10.59 -10.30
C ALA A 227 0.50 -9.24 -11.04
N ALA A 228 -0.45 -8.36 -10.70
CA ALA A 228 -0.52 -7.01 -11.26
C ALA A 228 0.68 -6.14 -10.85
N GLU A 229 1.21 -6.28 -9.64
CA GLU A 229 2.45 -5.60 -9.24
C GLU A 229 3.64 -6.05 -10.09
N TYR A 230 3.75 -7.35 -10.40
CA TYR A 230 4.80 -7.88 -11.27
C TYR A 230 4.69 -7.29 -12.69
N LEU A 231 3.49 -7.27 -13.26
CA LEU A 231 3.24 -6.61 -14.55
C LEU A 231 3.57 -5.10 -14.49
N GLY A 232 3.25 -4.44 -13.38
CA GLY A 232 3.57 -3.03 -13.13
C GLY A 232 5.07 -2.75 -13.11
N SER A 233 5.87 -3.64 -12.51
CA SER A 233 7.34 -3.56 -12.53
C SER A 233 7.89 -3.79 -13.93
N LEU A 234 7.41 -4.81 -14.65
CA LEU A 234 7.79 -5.05 -16.05
C LEU A 234 7.49 -3.86 -16.96
N HIS A 235 6.40 -3.14 -16.71
CA HIS A 235 6.05 -1.96 -17.48
C HIS A 235 7.00 -0.77 -17.25
N GLN A 236 7.60 -0.68 -16.06
CA GLN A 236 8.49 0.40 -15.65
C GLN A 236 9.95 0.16 -16.03
N ASN A 237 10.37 -1.11 -16.13
CA ASN A 237 11.72 -1.51 -16.52
C ASN A 237 12.01 -1.23 -18.00
N ARG A 238 12.06 0.06 -18.40
CA ARG A 238 12.37 0.50 -19.77
C ARG A 238 13.86 0.76 -20.00
N HIS A 239 14.71 0.42 -19.02
CA HIS A 239 16.15 0.59 -19.15
C HIS A 239 16.72 -0.36 -20.21
N LEU A 240 17.71 0.12 -20.97
CA LEU A 240 18.25 -0.53 -22.18
C LEU A 240 18.71 -2.00 -21.99
N ASN A 241 18.95 -2.43 -20.74
CA ASN A 241 19.47 -3.76 -20.43
C ASN A 241 18.59 -4.56 -19.44
N GLN A 242 17.32 -4.18 -19.22
CA GLN A 242 16.41 -4.92 -18.34
C GLN A 242 15.27 -5.56 -19.13
N VAL A 243 14.80 -6.71 -18.66
CA VAL A 243 13.56 -7.30 -19.18
C VAL A 243 12.34 -6.47 -18.84
N ASN A 244 11.46 -6.33 -19.82
CA ASN A 244 10.28 -5.49 -19.73
C ASN A 244 9.00 -6.26 -20.09
N LEU A 245 7.87 -5.56 -20.08
CA LEU A 245 6.56 -6.17 -20.38
C LEU A 245 6.48 -6.74 -21.80
N GLN A 246 7.10 -6.11 -22.79
CA GLN A 246 7.10 -6.60 -24.17
C GLN A 246 7.89 -7.90 -24.30
N ASP A 247 9.00 -8.02 -23.57
CA ASP A 247 9.79 -9.26 -23.52
C ASP A 247 8.96 -10.40 -22.92
N TYR A 248 8.26 -10.13 -21.82
CA TYR A 248 7.33 -11.09 -21.23
C TYR A 248 6.24 -11.51 -22.23
N GLU A 249 5.63 -10.55 -22.93
CA GLU A 249 4.56 -10.83 -23.90
C GLU A 249 5.06 -11.65 -25.10
N ALA A 250 6.25 -11.34 -25.61
CA ALA A 250 6.89 -12.08 -26.69
C ALA A 250 7.20 -13.53 -26.27
N TRP A 251 7.79 -13.71 -25.09
CA TRP A 251 8.07 -15.04 -24.53
C TRP A 251 6.78 -15.84 -24.29
N SER A 252 5.77 -15.22 -23.67
CA SER A 252 4.47 -15.84 -23.39
C SER A 252 3.74 -16.26 -24.67
N ALA A 253 3.78 -15.43 -25.72
CA ALA A 253 3.19 -15.76 -27.02
C ALA A 253 3.88 -16.98 -27.66
N LYS A 254 5.22 -17.01 -27.64
CA LYS A 254 6.00 -18.15 -28.16
C LYS A 254 5.68 -19.45 -27.40
N ARG A 255 5.60 -19.39 -26.06
CA ARG A 255 5.22 -20.54 -25.22
C ARG A 255 3.80 -21.05 -25.52
N ARG A 256 2.83 -20.15 -25.67
CA ARG A 256 1.46 -20.51 -26.04
C ARG A 256 1.38 -21.14 -27.44
N ALA A 257 2.19 -20.68 -28.39
CA ALA A 257 2.28 -21.29 -29.71
C ALA A 257 2.97 -22.67 -29.69
N ALA A 258 3.96 -22.86 -28.81
CA ALA A 258 4.69 -24.12 -28.67
C ALA A 258 3.94 -25.19 -27.84
N MET A 259 2.94 -24.80 -27.05
CA MET A 259 2.07 -25.71 -26.28
C MET A 259 0.61 -25.50 -26.68
N PRO A 260 0.17 -26.00 -27.85
CA PRO A 260 -1.25 -26.09 -28.13
C PRO A 260 -1.83 -27.16 -27.19
N ASP A 261 -2.57 -26.68 -26.19
CA ASP A 261 -3.51 -27.44 -25.38
C ASP A 261 -2.99 -28.20 -24.13
N LEU A 262 -2.71 -27.44 -23.06
CA LEU A 262 -2.62 -27.98 -21.69
C LEU A 262 -3.96 -28.50 -21.14
N ALA A 263 -5.11 -28.17 -21.76
CA ALA A 263 -6.41 -28.67 -21.34
C ALA A 263 -6.65 -30.12 -21.76
N SER A 264 -6.07 -30.54 -22.90
CA SER A 264 -6.03 -31.96 -23.32
C SER A 264 -5.20 -32.84 -22.37
N ILE A 265 -4.10 -32.31 -21.82
CA ILE A 265 -3.24 -33.05 -20.88
C ILE A 265 -3.92 -33.20 -19.50
N ARG A 266 -4.69 -32.21 -19.05
CA ARG A 266 -5.37 -32.24 -17.73
C ARG A 266 -6.67 -33.06 -17.71
N THR A 267 -7.30 -33.31 -18.86
CA THR A 267 -8.59 -34.03 -18.94
C THR A 267 -8.45 -35.50 -19.36
N GLY A 268 -7.25 -35.97 -19.69
CA GLY A 268 -7.02 -37.35 -20.13
C GLY A 268 -7.78 -37.72 -21.40
N ARG A 269 -8.27 -36.73 -22.15
CA ARG A 269 -9.04 -36.97 -23.37
C ARG A 269 -8.06 -37.00 -24.55
N PRO A 270 -7.93 -38.13 -25.26
CA PRO A 270 -7.08 -38.17 -26.44
C PRO A 270 -7.58 -37.13 -27.46
N ALA A 271 -6.63 -36.47 -28.12
CA ALA A 271 -6.90 -35.57 -29.22
C ALA A 271 -7.85 -36.26 -30.23
N PRO A 272 -8.87 -35.57 -30.75
CA PRO A 272 -9.70 -36.14 -31.80
C PRO A 272 -8.78 -36.45 -32.98
N GLU A 273 -8.63 -37.74 -33.28
CA GLU A 273 -7.93 -38.20 -34.48
C GLU A 273 -8.54 -37.48 -35.67
N GLY A 274 -7.69 -36.74 -36.38
CA GLY A 274 -8.09 -36.02 -37.58
C GLY A 274 -8.72 -36.98 -38.57
N GLN A 275 -9.99 -36.74 -38.87
CA GLN A 275 -10.60 -37.26 -40.09
C GLN A 275 -10.03 -36.47 -41.26
N GLY A 276 -9.12 -37.11 -41.99
CA GLY A 276 -9.05 -37.15 -43.45
C GLY A 276 -8.89 -35.83 -44.23
N SER A 277 -7.81 -35.75 -45.00
CA SER A 277 -7.90 -35.94 -46.46
C SER A 277 -6.60 -36.55 -46.97
#